data_AF-A0A830B3U2-F1
#
_entry.id   AF-A0A830B3U2-F1
#
_cell.length_a   1.000
_cell.length_b   1.000
_cell.length_c   1.000
_cell.angle_alpha   90.00
_cell.angle_beta   90.00
_cell.angle_gamma   90.00
#
_symmetry.space_group_name_H-M   'P 1'
#
loop_
_entity.id
_entity.type
_entity.pdbx_description
1 polymer ?
#
loop_
_entity_poly.entity_id
_entity_poly.type
_entity_poly.pdbx_seq_one_letter_code
_entity_poly.pdbx_strand_id
1 'polypeptide(L)'
;MKAKAFNRSGCNPLEFKAMGRNIARRCQGLPLAANVVGVSLRDKSRDEWRETEKNWLSDFGDDQNPIPKILKLSFDDLPSPSPKKCFEHCSVFPKEYRIEKEQLIELWMAEGFLQTDHQRSNINMEITGNKIFNLLLQNSLLQVAERDDYGNVTHCNMHDLVHDLAFSV
;
A
#
# COMPACT_ATOMS: atom_id res chain seq x y z
N MET A 1 17.77 4.53 23.02
CA MET A 1 17.46 4.10 21.64
C MET A 1 17.41 5.35 20.76
N LYS A 2 18.15 5.34 19.65
CA LYS A 2 18.49 6.53 18.87
C LYS A 2 17.29 7.04 18.06
N ALA A 3 16.98 8.32 18.25
CA ALA A 3 16.17 9.10 17.34
C ALA A 3 16.79 9.04 15.93
N LYS A 4 16.07 8.49 14.95
CA LYS A 4 16.30 8.83 13.54
C LYS A 4 15.65 10.18 13.31
N ALA A 5 16.40 11.22 13.67
CA ALA A 5 16.08 12.60 13.34
C ALA A 5 16.00 12.74 11.81
N PHE A 6 14.93 13.38 11.36
CA PHE A 6 14.81 13.96 10.03
C PHE A 6 16.05 14.80 9.74
N ASN A 7 17.03 14.25 9.04
CA ASN A 7 18.16 15.00 8.54
C ASN A 7 18.15 14.93 7.02
N ARG A 8 17.31 15.77 6.40
CA ARG A 8 17.49 16.25 5.02
C ARG A 8 17.56 17.77 5.08
N SER A 9 18.79 18.24 5.10
CA SER A 9 19.21 19.62 4.91
C SER A 9 18.44 20.25 3.74
N GLY A 10 17.65 21.29 4.02
CA GLY A 10 17.01 22.12 3.00
C GLY A 10 15.49 22.18 3.01
N CYS A 11 14.77 21.40 3.83
CA CYS A 11 13.30 21.43 3.85
C CYS A 11 12.68 22.29 4.94
N ASN A 12 11.89 23.30 4.55
CA ASN A 12 11.09 24.12 5.46
C ASN A 12 9.91 23.27 5.98
N PRO A 13 9.84 22.92 7.28
CA PRO A 13 8.75 22.12 7.84
C PRO A 13 7.37 22.76 7.63
N LEU A 14 7.31 24.08 7.46
CA LEU A 14 6.06 24.81 7.23
C LEU A 14 5.46 24.52 5.85
N GLU A 15 6.28 24.26 4.83
CA GLU A 15 5.82 23.95 3.48
C GLU A 15 5.18 22.55 3.43
N PHE A 16 5.84 21.54 3.98
CA PHE A 16 5.24 20.20 4.11
C PHE A 16 3.95 20.22 4.92
N LYS A 17 3.90 21.04 5.98
CA LYS A 17 2.68 21.20 6.78
C LYS A 17 1.54 21.86 5.97
N ALA A 18 1.86 22.77 5.04
CA ALA A 18 0.87 23.39 4.17
C ALA A 18 0.35 22.39 3.11
N MET A 19 1.25 21.72 2.39
CA MET A 19 0.90 20.69 1.41
C MET A 19 0.10 19.56 2.07
N GLY A 20 0.58 19.06 3.21
CA GLY A 20 -0.10 18.02 3.98
C GLY A 20 -1.51 18.40 4.43
N ARG A 21 -1.76 19.68 4.77
CA ARG A 21 -3.13 20.16 5.08
C ARG A 21 -4.02 20.15 3.85
N ASN A 22 -3.52 20.56 2.70
CA ASN A 22 -4.30 20.58 1.46
C ASN A 22 -4.66 19.16 1.02
N ILE A 23 -3.68 18.24 1.07
CA ILE A 23 -3.88 16.83 0.77
C ILE A 23 -4.86 16.20 1.78
N ALA A 24 -4.71 16.45 3.09
CA ALA A 24 -5.59 15.91 4.11
C ALA A 24 -7.05 16.37 3.96
N ARG A 25 -7.29 17.62 3.51
CA ARG A 25 -8.65 18.10 3.20
C ARG A 25 -9.29 17.28 2.07
N ARG A 26 -8.51 16.88 1.07
CA ARG A 26 -8.98 16.03 -0.03
C ARG A 26 -9.30 14.61 0.42
N CYS A 27 -8.75 14.12 1.53
CA CYS A 27 -9.16 12.83 2.09
C CYS A 27 -10.58 12.83 2.66
N GLN A 28 -11.27 13.99 2.76
CA GLN A 28 -12.67 14.12 3.21
C GLN A 28 -12.98 13.41 4.55
N GLY A 29 -11.99 13.29 5.43
CA GLY A 29 -12.13 12.60 6.71
C GLY A 29 -12.15 11.07 6.63
N LEU A 30 -11.90 10.49 5.44
CA LEU A 30 -11.87 9.05 5.22
C LEU A 30 -10.52 8.48 5.70
N PRO A 31 -10.49 7.62 6.74
CA PRO A 31 -9.23 7.12 7.31
C PRO A 31 -8.39 6.33 6.31
N LEU A 32 -9.02 5.54 5.45
CA LEU A 32 -8.33 4.78 4.41
C LEU A 32 -7.61 5.70 3.43
N ALA A 33 -8.28 6.76 2.95
CA ALA A 33 -7.65 7.76 2.07
C ALA A 33 -6.42 8.39 2.73
N ALA A 34 -6.54 8.82 4.00
CA ALA A 34 -5.45 9.42 4.73
C ALA A 34 -4.26 8.47 4.92
N ASN A 35 -4.51 7.19 5.19
CA ASN A 35 -3.46 6.19 5.36
C ASN A 35 -2.71 5.93 4.05
N VAL A 36 -3.43 5.68 2.97
CA VAL A 36 -2.85 5.36 1.66
C VAL A 36 -1.96 6.51 1.16
N VAL A 37 -2.44 7.75 1.31
CA VAL A 37 -1.67 8.97 1.04
C VAL A 37 -0.42 9.07 1.89
N GLY A 38 -0.60 8.93 3.21
CA GLY A 38 0.47 9.12 4.16
C GLY A 38 1.60 8.13 3.90
N VAL A 39 1.26 6.93 3.41
CA VAL A 39 2.25 5.94 2.98
C VAL A 39 2.91 6.33 1.67
N SER A 40 2.15 6.63 0.61
CA SER A 40 2.73 6.98 -0.70
C SER A 40 3.68 8.19 -0.60
N LEU A 41 3.42 9.12 0.31
CA LEU A 41 4.23 10.33 0.52
C LEU A 41 5.39 10.19 1.51
N ARG A 42 5.49 9.09 2.27
CA ARG A 42 6.39 8.95 3.44
C ARG A 42 7.85 9.22 3.10
N ASP A 43 8.32 8.70 1.96
CA ASP A 43 9.73 8.74 1.55
C ASP A 43 9.96 9.62 0.31
N LYS A 44 8.93 10.38 -0.10
CA LYS A 44 8.97 11.26 -1.28
C LYS A 44 9.63 12.61 -0.98
N SER A 45 10.31 13.16 -1.98
CA SER A 45 10.91 14.49 -1.98
C SER A 45 9.87 15.60 -1.97
N ARG A 46 10.31 16.85 -1.76
CA ARG A 46 9.42 18.01 -1.80
C ARG A 46 8.73 18.15 -3.15
N ASP A 47 9.46 17.94 -4.24
CA ASP A 47 8.93 18.13 -5.58
C ASP A 47 7.87 17.06 -5.89
N GLU A 48 8.11 15.82 -5.45
CA GLU A 48 7.12 14.73 -5.53
C GLU A 48 5.87 15.01 -4.66
N TRP A 49 6.02 15.65 -3.50
CA TRP A 49 4.88 16.13 -2.70
C TRP A 49 4.07 17.21 -3.44
N ARG A 50 4.74 18.16 -4.10
CA ARG A 50 4.09 19.22 -4.89
C ARG A 50 3.38 18.66 -6.11
N GLU A 51 4.02 17.71 -6.80
CA GLU A 51 3.42 17.01 -7.92
C GLU A 51 2.19 16.21 -7.48
N THR A 52 2.29 15.47 -6.38
CA THR A 52 1.15 14.74 -5.80
C THR A 52 0.03 15.71 -5.42
N GLU A 53 0.33 16.81 -4.71
CA GLU A 53 -0.65 17.84 -4.38
C GLU A 53 -1.31 18.41 -5.64
N LYS A 54 -0.55 18.72 -6.69
CA LYS A 54 -1.08 19.26 -7.95
C LYS A 54 -1.94 18.25 -8.70
N ASN A 55 -1.48 17.01 -8.86
CA ASN A 55 -2.23 15.96 -9.53
C ASN A 55 -3.54 15.71 -8.81
N TRP A 56 -3.50 15.69 -7.48
CA TRP A 56 -4.70 15.61 -6.63
C TRP A 56 -5.61 16.83 -6.79
N LEU A 57 -5.07 18.04 -6.82
CA LEU A 57 -5.87 19.25 -7.04
C LEU A 57 -6.52 19.30 -8.42
N SER A 58 -5.93 18.64 -9.42
CA SER A 58 -6.36 18.69 -10.83
C SER A 58 -7.32 17.55 -11.20
N ASP A 59 -7.16 16.35 -10.61
CA ASP A 59 -7.91 15.15 -11.00
C ASP A 59 -9.23 14.94 -10.24
N PHE A 60 -9.44 15.62 -9.10
CA PHE A 60 -10.71 15.56 -8.38
C PHE A 60 -11.59 16.73 -8.83
N GLY A 61 -12.51 16.46 -9.77
CA GLY A 61 -13.71 17.30 -9.89
C GLY A 61 -14.42 17.36 -8.54
N ASP A 62 -15.15 18.45 -8.27
CA ASP A 62 -15.69 18.77 -6.94
C ASP A 62 -16.60 17.67 -6.33
N ASP A 63 -17.09 16.72 -7.13
CA ASP A 63 -18.11 15.74 -6.74
C ASP A 63 -17.67 14.26 -6.71
N GLN A 64 -16.38 13.92 -6.91
CA GLN A 64 -15.96 12.51 -6.93
C GLN A 64 -15.24 12.04 -5.66
N ASN A 65 -15.61 10.84 -5.18
CA ASN A 65 -14.90 10.14 -4.11
C ASN A 65 -13.44 9.92 -4.58
N PRO A 66 -12.46 10.49 -3.88
CA PRO A 66 -11.07 10.41 -4.31
C PRO A 66 -10.48 9.02 -4.12
N ILE A 67 -11.05 8.19 -3.22
CA ILE A 67 -10.47 6.92 -2.77
C ILE A 67 -10.01 6.00 -3.93
N PRO A 68 -10.83 5.69 -4.96
CA PRO A 68 -10.39 4.77 -6.00
C PRO A 68 -9.14 5.21 -6.74
N LYS A 69 -8.99 6.52 -7.01
CA LYS A 69 -7.78 7.08 -7.64
C LYS A 69 -6.57 6.99 -6.71
N ILE A 70 -6.78 7.24 -5.42
CA ILE A 70 -5.72 7.16 -4.39
C ILE A 70 -5.19 5.74 -4.28
N LEU A 71 -6.10 4.77 -4.20
CA LEU A 71 -5.76 3.35 -4.15
C LEU A 71 -5.01 2.94 -5.43
N LYS A 72 -5.47 3.42 -6.60
CA LYS A 72 -4.79 3.16 -7.87
C LYS A 72 -3.37 3.70 -7.90
N LEU A 73 -3.13 4.93 -7.41
CA LEU A 73 -1.77 5.47 -7.30
C LEU A 73 -0.87 4.60 -6.42
N SER A 74 -1.38 4.11 -5.28
CA SER A 74 -0.61 3.19 -4.43
C SER A 74 -0.34 1.84 -5.06
N PHE A 75 -1.24 1.34 -5.90
CA PHE A 75 -0.99 0.15 -6.72
C PHE A 75 0.05 0.43 -7.81
N ASP A 76 -0.05 1.56 -8.50
CA ASP A 76 0.86 1.95 -9.57
C ASP A 76 2.30 2.13 -9.06
N ASP A 77 2.45 2.67 -7.84
CA ASP A 77 3.70 2.86 -7.10
C ASP A 77 4.36 1.54 -6.64
N LEU A 78 3.69 0.38 -6.75
CA LEU A 78 4.28 -0.90 -6.34
C LEU A 78 5.53 -1.25 -7.18
N PRO A 79 6.68 -1.56 -6.54
CA PRO A 79 7.92 -1.86 -7.23
C PRO A 79 7.85 -3.25 -7.89
N SER A 80 8.03 -3.30 -9.21
CA SER A 80 8.05 -4.51 -10.06
C SER A 80 6.67 -5.18 -10.30
N PRO A 81 6.57 -6.09 -11.30
CA PRO A 81 5.32 -6.78 -11.62
C PRO A 81 4.85 -7.77 -10.54
N SER A 82 5.77 -8.39 -9.78
CA SER A 82 5.41 -9.47 -8.84
C SER A 82 4.46 -9.02 -7.72
N PRO A 83 4.69 -7.89 -7.02
CA PRO A 83 3.71 -7.39 -6.04
C PRO A 83 2.36 -7.04 -6.64
N LYS A 84 2.31 -6.56 -7.89
CA LYS A 84 1.06 -6.22 -8.59
C LYS A 84 0.22 -7.47 -8.84
N LYS A 85 0.83 -8.55 -9.36
CA LYS A 85 0.18 -9.86 -9.52
C LYS A 85 -0.32 -10.44 -8.20
N CYS A 86 0.48 -10.34 -7.14
CA CYS A 86 0.09 -10.81 -5.81
C CYS A 86 -1.13 -10.05 -5.26
N PHE A 87 -1.17 -8.72 -5.48
CA PHE A 87 -2.30 -7.87 -5.12
C PHE A 87 -3.57 -8.20 -5.93
N GLU A 88 -3.46 -8.26 -7.25
CA GLU A 88 -4.55 -8.65 -8.16
C GLU A 88 -5.18 -9.98 -7.74
N HIS A 89 -4.33 -10.97 -7.45
CA HIS A 89 -4.77 -12.29 -7.01
C HIS A 89 -5.56 -12.24 -5.69
N CYS A 90 -5.34 -11.29 -4.80
CA CYS A 90 -6.15 -11.21 -3.57
C CYS A 90 -7.65 -10.99 -3.84
N SER A 91 -8.04 -10.54 -5.04
CA SER A 91 -9.46 -10.37 -5.42
C SER A 91 -10.26 -11.67 -5.53
N VAL A 92 -9.62 -12.85 -5.62
CA VAL A 92 -10.35 -14.13 -5.60
C VAL A 92 -10.99 -14.44 -4.25
N PHE A 93 -10.49 -13.83 -3.16
CA PHE A 93 -11.15 -13.94 -1.87
C PHE A 93 -12.37 -13.03 -1.81
N PRO A 94 -13.48 -13.44 -1.18
CA PRO A 94 -14.63 -12.57 -1.00
C PRO A 94 -14.27 -11.30 -0.22
N LYS A 95 -15.08 -10.26 -0.42
CA LYS A 95 -15.03 -9.03 0.37
C LYS A 95 -15.14 -9.33 1.86
N GLU A 96 -14.37 -8.61 2.68
CA GLU A 96 -14.26 -8.78 4.15
C GLU A 96 -13.82 -10.19 4.62
N TYR A 97 -13.34 -11.05 3.71
CA TYR A 97 -12.83 -12.37 4.08
C TYR A 97 -11.53 -12.26 4.88
N ARG A 98 -11.43 -13.05 5.96
CA ARG A 98 -10.19 -13.18 6.76
C ARG A 98 -9.30 -14.20 6.08
N ILE A 99 -8.21 -13.73 5.48
CA ILE A 99 -7.23 -14.53 4.76
C ILE A 99 -6.10 -14.88 5.71
N GLU A 100 -5.79 -16.17 5.86
CA GLU A 100 -4.59 -16.63 6.56
C GLU A 100 -3.34 -16.25 5.75
N LYS A 101 -2.38 -15.60 6.42
CA LYS A 101 -1.19 -15.05 5.77
C LYS A 101 -0.34 -16.13 5.10
N GLU A 102 -0.07 -17.22 5.81
CA GLU A 102 0.76 -18.31 5.34
C GLU A 102 0.12 -18.98 4.10
N GLN A 103 -1.19 -19.24 4.16
CA GLN A 103 -1.95 -19.76 3.02
C GLN A 103 -1.88 -18.83 1.80
N LEU A 104 -2.01 -17.51 1.99
CA LEU A 104 -1.93 -16.55 0.89
C LEU A 104 -0.55 -16.56 0.21
N ILE A 105 0.52 -16.65 1.00
CA ILE A 105 1.89 -16.72 0.48
C ILE A 105 2.09 -18.03 -0.29
N GLU A 106 1.57 -19.15 0.20
CA GLU A 106 1.60 -20.45 -0.49
C GLU A 106 0.87 -20.41 -1.84
N LEU A 107 -0.28 -19.73 -1.91
CA LEU A 107 -0.99 -19.53 -3.16
C LEU A 107 -0.15 -18.71 -4.16
N TRP A 108 0.47 -17.61 -3.73
CA TRP A 108 1.37 -16.83 -4.60
C TRP A 108 2.59 -17.63 -5.07
N MET A 109 3.09 -18.56 -4.23
CA MET A 109 4.15 -19.49 -4.64
C MET A 109 3.65 -20.46 -5.72
N ALA A 110 2.47 -21.06 -5.52
CA ALA A 110 1.87 -22.02 -6.44
C ALA A 110 1.56 -21.39 -7.81
N GLU A 111 1.07 -20.14 -7.82
CA GLU A 111 0.81 -19.36 -9.04
C GLU A 111 2.12 -18.86 -9.71
N GLY A 112 3.27 -19.03 -9.06
CA GLY A 112 4.57 -18.65 -9.60
C GLY A 112 4.84 -17.15 -9.62
N PHE A 113 4.06 -16.34 -8.89
CA PHE A 113 4.23 -14.88 -8.84
C PHE A 113 5.53 -14.44 -8.17
N LEU A 114 6.08 -15.31 -7.32
CA LEU A 114 7.28 -15.05 -6.51
C LEU A 114 8.58 -15.54 -7.16
N GLN A 115 8.51 -16.15 -8.34
CA GLN A 115 9.69 -16.65 -9.03
C GLN A 115 10.48 -15.49 -9.64
N THR A 116 11.77 -15.43 -9.33
CA THR A 116 12.74 -14.59 -10.06
C THR A 116 13.66 -15.52 -10.83
N ASP A 117 14.15 -15.08 -11.99
CA ASP A 117 14.82 -15.89 -13.03
C ASP A 117 16.03 -16.73 -12.55
N HIS A 118 16.48 -16.55 -11.30
CA HIS A 118 17.71 -17.15 -10.76
C HIS A 118 17.60 -17.82 -9.38
N GLN A 119 16.43 -17.88 -8.71
CA GLN A 119 16.30 -18.50 -7.38
C GLN A 119 15.05 -19.37 -7.23
N ARG A 120 15.23 -20.70 -7.28
CA ARG A 120 14.17 -21.73 -7.22
C ARG A 120 14.00 -22.43 -5.86
N SER A 121 14.63 -21.95 -4.78
CA SER A 121 14.44 -22.60 -3.47
C SER A 121 13.15 -22.12 -2.80
N ASN A 122 12.42 -23.05 -2.17
CA ASN A 122 11.19 -22.73 -1.42
C ASN A 122 11.42 -21.67 -0.35
N ILE A 123 12.57 -21.73 0.35
CA ILE A 123 12.96 -20.75 1.36
C ILE A 123 13.04 -19.32 0.77
N ASN A 124 13.59 -19.18 -0.44
CA ASN A 124 13.67 -17.85 -1.07
C ASN A 124 12.30 -17.31 -1.48
N MET A 125 11.40 -18.19 -1.91
CA MET A 125 10.03 -17.79 -2.28
C MET A 125 9.22 -17.38 -1.05
N GLU A 126 9.31 -18.10 0.07
CA GLU A 126 8.65 -17.73 1.32
C GLU A 126 9.13 -16.37 1.85
N ILE A 127 10.45 -16.13 1.82
CA ILE A 127 11.05 -14.84 2.18
C ILE A 127 10.54 -13.73 1.25
N THR A 128 10.44 -14.00 -0.05
CA THR A 128 9.93 -13.04 -1.04
C THR A 128 8.45 -12.75 -0.82
N GLY A 129 7.64 -13.78 -0.59
CA GLY A 129 6.21 -13.66 -0.31
C GLY A 129 5.96 -12.84 0.96
N ASN A 130 6.72 -13.08 2.03
CA ASN A 130 6.65 -12.27 3.25
C ASN A 130 7.04 -10.80 3.00
N LYS A 131 8.02 -10.52 2.14
CA LYS A 131 8.38 -9.13 1.76
C LYS A 131 7.24 -8.46 1.00
N ILE A 132 6.62 -9.15 0.04
CA ILE A 132 5.49 -8.62 -0.71
C ILE A 132 4.28 -8.42 0.19
N PHE A 133 3.95 -9.38 1.05
CA PHE A 133 2.88 -9.25 2.04
C PHE A 133 3.04 -8.00 2.90
N ASN A 134 4.23 -7.80 3.47
CA ASN A 134 4.53 -6.62 4.27
C ASN A 134 4.48 -5.32 3.45
N LEU A 135 4.91 -5.36 2.19
CA LEU A 135 4.79 -4.22 1.28
C LEU A 135 3.33 -3.83 1.04
N LEU A 136 2.44 -4.81 0.82
CA LEU A 136 1.01 -4.55 0.63
C LEU A 136 0.35 -3.99 1.89
N LEU A 137 0.70 -4.52 3.08
CA LEU A 137 0.27 -3.95 4.37
C LEU A 137 0.77 -2.52 4.56
N GLN A 138 2.04 -2.26 4.24
CA GLN A 138 2.62 -0.94 4.36
C GLN A 138 1.88 0.07 3.50
N ASN A 139 1.53 -0.30 2.26
CA ASN A 139 0.76 0.53 1.31
C ASN A 139 -0.74 0.59 1.60
N SER A 140 -1.21 0.01 2.71
CA SER A 140 -2.64 -0.07 3.06
C SER A 140 -3.50 -0.77 2.00
N LEU A 141 -2.88 -1.62 1.17
CA LEU A 141 -3.54 -2.47 0.17
C LEU A 141 -4.01 -3.80 0.77
N LEU A 142 -3.48 -4.15 1.95
CA LEU A 142 -4.02 -5.16 2.85
C LEU A 142 -4.14 -4.53 4.24
N GLN A 143 -5.04 -5.06 5.06
CA GLN A 143 -5.21 -4.66 6.45
C GLN A 143 -4.98 -5.85 7.37
N VAL A 144 -4.45 -5.57 8.57
CA VAL A 144 -4.23 -6.60 9.59
C VAL A 144 -5.57 -6.95 10.22
N ALA A 145 -5.98 -8.21 10.11
CA ALA A 145 -7.19 -8.72 10.73
C ALA A 145 -6.90 -9.38 12.08
N GLU A 146 -5.74 -10.03 12.23
CA GLU A 146 -5.39 -10.76 13.44
C GLU A 146 -3.88 -10.84 13.66
N ARG A 147 -3.49 -10.94 14.94
CA ARG A 147 -2.12 -11.18 15.37
C ARG A 147 -2.10 -12.28 16.42
N ASP A 148 -1.01 -13.03 16.47
CA ASP A 148 -0.73 -13.98 17.55
C ASP A 148 -0.29 -13.28 18.85
N ASP A 149 -0.09 -14.06 19.91
CA ASP A 149 0.38 -13.59 21.22
C ASP A 149 1.79 -12.96 21.18
N TYR A 150 2.54 -13.20 20.10
CA TYR A 150 3.87 -12.64 19.87
C TYR A 150 3.84 -11.37 19.00
N GLY A 151 2.65 -10.95 18.56
CA GLY A 151 2.42 -9.77 17.73
C GLY A 151 2.67 -9.97 16.24
N ASN A 152 2.90 -11.20 15.78
CA ASN A 152 3.01 -11.52 14.35
C ASN A 152 1.62 -11.47 13.71
N VAL A 153 1.55 -10.91 12.50
CA VAL A 153 0.30 -10.94 11.72
C VAL A 153 0.03 -12.37 11.28
N THR A 154 -1.12 -12.92 11.64
CA THR A 154 -1.56 -14.27 11.21
C THR A 154 -2.64 -14.18 10.15
N HIS A 155 -3.48 -13.14 10.19
CA HIS A 155 -4.54 -12.94 9.21
C HIS A 155 -4.57 -11.50 8.70
N CYS A 156 -4.92 -11.36 7.44
CA CYS A 156 -5.25 -10.08 6.81
C CYS A 156 -6.65 -10.11 6.20
N ASN A 157 -7.17 -8.94 5.86
CA ASN A 157 -8.32 -8.79 4.98
C ASN A 157 -8.04 -7.70 3.95
N MET A 158 -8.91 -7.64 2.94
CA MET A 158 -8.93 -6.59 1.94
C MET A 158 -10.22 -5.81 2.08
N HIS A 159 -10.10 -4.50 2.30
CA HIS A 159 -11.24 -3.59 2.40
C HIS A 159 -11.99 -3.55 1.06
N ASP A 160 -13.32 -3.45 1.08
CA ASP A 160 -14.19 -3.49 -0.11
C ASP A 160 -13.70 -2.65 -1.30
N LEU A 161 -13.35 -1.38 -1.08
CA LEU A 161 -12.85 -0.49 -2.14
C LEU A 161 -11.49 -0.91 -2.71
N VAL A 162 -10.66 -1.57 -1.91
CA VAL A 162 -9.36 -2.13 -2.34
C VAL A 162 -9.58 -3.41 -3.13
N HIS A 163 -10.55 -4.22 -2.71
CA HIS A 163 -11.01 -5.41 -3.43
C HIS A 163 -11.55 -5.03 -4.81
N ASP A 164 -12.42 -4.02 -4.88
CA ASP A 164 -12.94 -3.48 -6.14
C ASP A 164 -11.82 -3.00 -7.06
N LEU A 165 -10.77 -2.37 -6.51
CA LEU A 165 -9.60 -2.01 -7.30
C LEU A 165 -8.87 -3.25 -7.83
N ALA A 166 -8.53 -4.21 -6.97
CA ALA A 166 -7.80 -5.43 -7.33
C ALA A 166 -8.53 -6.25 -8.40
N PHE A 167 -9.86 -6.24 -8.39
CA PHE A 167 -10.68 -6.89 -9.42
C PHE A 167 -10.70 -6.13 -10.76
N SER A 168 -10.43 -4.82 -10.75
CA SER A 168 -10.57 -3.94 -11.91
C SER A 168 -9.30 -3.70 -12.72
N VAL A 169 -8.13 -4.00 -12.15
CA VAL A 169 -6.81 -3.74 -12.76
C VAL A 169 -6.32 -4.88 -13.64
#